data_AF-L8F029-F1
#
_entry.id   AF-L8F029-F1
#
_cell.length_a   1.000
_cell.length_b   1.000
_cell.length_c   1.000
_cell.angle_alpha   90.00
_cell.angle_beta   90.00
_cell.angle_gamma   90.00
#
_symmetry.space_group_name_H-M   'P 1'
#
loop_
_entity.id
_entity.type
_entity.pdbx_description
1 polymer ?
#
loop_
_entity_poly.entity_id
_entity_poly.type
_entity_poly.pdbx_seq_one_letter_code
_entity_poly.pdbx_strand_id
1 'polypeptide(L)' 'MNQIPQEPSELDAWWREAVGEDLAYWVQPVRLDADRRLHVRCLTRAWSIQMKLLGRPVTARLNAAHGGTWW' A
#
# COMPACT_ATOMS: atom_id res chain seq x y z
N MET A 1 2.01 -18.57 -4.49
CA MET A 1 1.91 -17.63 -5.62
C MET A 1 1.52 -16.28 -5.03
N ASN A 2 2.48 -15.37 -4.83
CA ASN A 2 2.16 -14.02 -4.32
C ASN A 2 1.74 -13.17 -5.52
N GLN A 3 0.45 -13.18 -5.83
CA GLN A 3 -0.08 -12.39 -6.94
C GLN A 3 -0.12 -10.92 -6.52
N ILE A 4 0.60 -10.08 -7.27
CA ILE A 4 0.40 -8.64 -7.21
C ILE A 4 -1.00 -8.36 -7.76
N PRO A 5 -1.90 -7.72 -6.98
CA PRO A 5 -3.26 -7.42 -7.44
C PRO A 5 -3.23 -6.59 -8.72
N GLN A 6 -3.99 -7.02 -9.73
CA GLN A 6 -4.10 -6.33 -11.02
C GLN A 6 -5.40 -5.51 -11.08
N GLU A 7 -6.43 -5.96 -10.38
CA GLU A 7 -7.73 -5.29 -10.35
C GLU A 7 -7.84 -4.31 -9.16
N PRO A 8 -8.56 -3.18 -9.30
CA PRO A 8 -8.70 -2.19 -8.23
C PRO A 8 -9.28 -2.75 -6.92
N SER A 9 -10.24 -3.68 -7.01
CA SER A 9 -10.86 -4.30 -5.83
C SER A 9 -9.90 -5.24 -5.09
N GLU A 10 -9.07 -5.97 -5.83
CA GLU A 10 -8.03 -6.82 -5.24
C GLU A 10 -6.95 -5.96 -4.59
N LEU A 11 -6.61 -4.83 -5.21
CA LEU A 11 -5.62 -3.89 -4.69
C LEU A 11 -6.07 -3.25 -3.37
N ASP A 12 -7.35 -2.89 -3.25
CA ASP A 12 -7.91 -2.35 -2.01
C ASP A 12 -7.89 -3.38 -0.88
N ALA A 13 -8.32 -4.63 -1.15
CA ALA A 13 -8.29 -5.71 -0.17
C ALA A 13 -6.86 -6.04 0.28
N TRP A 14 -5.93 -6.20 -0.67
CA TRP A 14 -4.51 -6.46 -0.45
C TRP A 14 -3.85 -5.37 0.42
N TRP A 15 -4.19 -4.11 0.18
CA TRP A 15 -3.70 -2.98 0.96
C TRP A 15 -4.25 -2.99 2.38
N ARG A 16 -5.58 -3.11 2.54
CA ARG A 16 -6.25 -3.11 3.84
C ARG A 16 -5.74 -4.21 4.77
N GLU A 17 -5.54 -5.41 4.23
CA GLU A 17 -4.99 -6.55 4.97
C GLU A 17 -3.61 -6.22 5.58
N ALA A 18 -2.75 -5.53 4.83
CA ALA A 18 -1.40 -5.22 5.27
C ALA A 18 -1.30 -4.02 6.21
N VAL A 19 -2.02 -2.93 5.92
CA VAL A 19 -1.86 -1.67 6.65
C VAL A 19 -2.88 -1.45 7.77
N GLY A 20 -3.99 -2.19 7.73
CA GLY A 20 -5.13 -2.04 8.63
C GLY A 20 -6.09 -0.92 8.21
N GLU A 21 -7.30 -0.99 8.74
CA GLU A 21 -8.42 -0.10 8.42
C GLU A 21 -8.11 1.38 8.67
N ASP A 22 -7.43 1.71 9.78
CA ASP A 22 -7.12 3.09 10.13
C ASP A 22 -6.27 3.78 9.05
N LEU A 23 -5.20 3.12 8.59
CA LEU A 23 -4.36 3.71 7.54
C LEU A 23 -5.07 3.68 6.18
N ALA A 24 -5.82 2.62 5.88
CA ALA A 24 -6.56 2.48 4.64
C ALA A 24 -7.66 3.53 4.45
N TYR A 25 -8.23 4.04 5.55
CA TYR A 25 -9.17 5.16 5.50
C TYR A 25 -8.52 6.44 4.95
N TRP A 26 -7.29 6.73 5.37
CA TRP A 26 -6.60 7.98 5.01
C TRP A 26 -5.79 7.88 3.73
N VAL A 27 -5.35 6.67 3.37
CA VAL A 27 -4.43 6.41 2.27
C VAL A 27 -4.96 5.23 1.47
N GLN A 28 -5.34 5.50 0.23
CA GLN A 28 -5.91 4.51 -0.67
C GLN A 28 -4.90 4.12 -1.73
N PRO A 29 -4.76 2.83 -2.06
CA PRO A 29 -3.92 2.40 -3.16
C PRO A 29 -4.60 2.78 -4.47
N VAL A 30 -3.82 3.26 -5.44
CA VAL A 30 -4.34 3.67 -6.75
C VAL A 30 -3.91 2.67 -7.82
N ARG A 31 -2.62 2.32 -7.81
CA ARG A 31 -2.03 1.35 -8.75
C ARG A 31 -0.67 0.90 -8.27
N LEU A 32 -0.23 -0.24 -8.78
CA LEU A 32 1.18 -0.61 -8.86
C LEU A 32 1.66 -0.33 -10.29
N ASP A 33 2.77 0.37 -10.44
CA ASP A 33 3.35 0.60 -11.77
C ASP A 33 4.23 -0.58 -12.23
N ALA A 34 4.77 -0.49 -13.44
CA ALA A 34 5.61 -1.53 -14.04
C ALA A 34 6.90 -1.80 -13.23
N ASP A 35 7.38 -0.81 -12.47
CA ASP A 35 8.52 -0.94 -11.55
C ASP A 35 8.10 -1.46 -10.17
N ARG A 36 6.85 -1.91 -10.03
CA ARG A 36 6.23 -2.39 -8.78
C ARG A 36 6.18 -1.32 -7.69
N ARG A 37 6.19 -0.04 -8.03
CA ARG A 37 6.00 1.04 -7.07
C ARG A 37 4.52 1.22 -6.78
N LEU A 38 4.17 1.23 -5.51
CA LEU A 38 2.80 1.48 -5.07
C LEU A 38 2.52 2.99 -5.10
N HIS A 39 1.57 3.40 -5.94
CA HIS A 39 1.04 4.74 -5.96
C HIS A 39 -0.17 4.81 -5.05
N VAL A 40 -0.16 5.77 -4.13
CA VAL A 40 -1.25 5.98 -3.18
C VAL A 40 -1.85 7.37 -3.29
N ARG A 41 -3.14 7.48 -3.01
CA ARG A 41 -3.84 8.75 -2.83
C ARG A 41 -4.06 8.97 -1.34
N CYS A 42 -3.59 10.10 -0.83
CA CYS A 42 -3.85 10.53 0.55
C CYS A 42 -5.08 11.42 0.58
N LEU A 43 -5.96 11.22 1.55
CA LEU A 43 -7.20 12.00 1.73
C LEU A 43 -6.89 13.47 2.06
N THR A 44 -5.76 13.74 2.71
CA THR A 44 -5.32 15.09 3.06
C THR A 44 -3.84 15.33 2.78
N ARG A 45 -3.46 16.61 2.70
CA ARG A 45 -2.05 17.02 2.57
C ARG A 45 -1.19 16.57 3.76
N ALA A 46 -1.75 16.56 4.97
CA ALA A 46 -1.04 16.09 6.17
C ALA A 46 -0.63 14.61 6.03
N TRP A 47 -1.55 13.76 5.55
CA TRP A 47 -1.26 12.35 5.28
C TRP A 47 -0.24 12.14 4.17
N SER A 48 -0.19 13.03 3.16
CA SER A 48 0.88 12.99 2.15
C SER A 48 2.28 13.22 2.76
N ILE A 49 2.39 14.10 3.76
CA ILE A 49 3.66 14.33 4.47
C ILE A 49 3.98 13.13 5.37
N GLN A 50 3.00 12.62 6.12
CA GLN A 50 3.18 11.45 6.98
C GLN A 50 3.61 10.21 6.18
N MET A 51 3.02 9.98 5.01
CA MET A 51 3.38 8.83 4.16
C MET A 51 4.83 8.86 3.66
N LYS A 52 5.44 10.05 3.51
CA LYS A 52 6.87 10.15 3.20
C LYS A 52 7.75 9.62 4.34
N LEU A 53 7.29 9.74 5.58
CA LEU A 53 7.98 9.22 6.77
C LEU A 53 7.67 7.73 6.98
N LEU A 54 6.42 7.33 6.72
CA LEU A 54 5.93 5.97 6.93
C LEU A 54 6.25 5.00 5.79
N GLY A 55 6.85 5.46 4.69
CA GLY A 55 7.12 4.65 3.51
C GLY A 55 7.79 3.30 3.83
N ARG A 56 8.90 3.31 4.57
CA ARG A 56 9.62 2.09 4.98
C ARG A 56 8.77 1.18 5.89
N PRO A 57 8.16 1.66 7.00
CA PRO A 57 7.26 0.85 7.81
C PRO A 57 6.10 0.21 7.04
N VAL A 58 5.47 0.95 6.13
CA VAL A 58 4.35 0.45 5.31
C VAL A 58 4.82 -0.63 4.36
N THR A 59 5.94 -0.40 3.69
CA THR A 59 6.65 -1.38 2.86
C THR A 59 6.92 -2.68 3.63
N ALA A 60 7.41 -2.60 4.87
CA ALA A 60 7.70 -3.77 5.68
C ALA A 60 6.42 -4.56 6.03
N ARG A 61 5.32 -3.86 6.31
CA ARG A 61 4.00 -4.49 6.55
C ARG A 61 3.48 -5.21 5.31
N LEU A 62 3.58 -4.60 4.13
CA LEU A 62 3.17 -5.22 2.86
C LEU A 62 3.97 -6.50 2.59
N ASN A 63 5.28 -6.46 2.80
CA ASN A 63 6.16 -7.61 2.64
C ASN A 63 5.82 -8.75 3.63
N ALA A 64 5.54 -8.41 4.88
CA ALA A 64 5.19 -9.37 5.92
C ALA A 64 3.83 -10.03 5.66
N ALA A 65 2.82 -9.25 5.26
CA ALA A 65 1.47 -9.76 4.99
C ALA A 65 1.45 -10.68 3.77
N HIS A 66 2.17 -10.31 2.71
CA HIS A 66 2.07 -10.96 1.40
C HIS A 66 3.26 -11.85 1.06
N GLY A 67 4.12 -12.16 2.04
CA GLY A 67 5.23 -13.10 1.91
C GLY A 67 6.25 -12.77 0.81
N GLY A 68 6.36 -11.51 0.39
CA GLY A 68 7.24 -11.09 -0.69
C GLY A 68 8.39 -10.24 -0.20
N THR A 69 9.60 -10.52 -0.67
CA THR A 69 10.74 -9.61 -0.58
C THR A 69 10.62 -8.60 -1.71
N TRP A 70 9.62 -7.74 -1.65
CA TRP A 70 9.57 -6.56 -2.52
C TRP A 70 10.57 -5.57 -1.94
N TRP A 71 11.37 -4.93 -2.81
CA TRP A 71 12.44 -3.95 -2.57
C TRP A 71 13.60 -4.37 -1.63
#